data_AF-A0A920M154-F1
#
_entry.id   AF-A0A920M154-F1
#
_cell.length_a   1.000
_cell.length_b   1.000
_cell.length_c   1.000
_cell.angle_alpha   90.00
_cell.angle_beta   90.00
_cell.angle_gamma   90.00
#
_symmetry.space_group_name_H-M   'P 1'
#
loop_
_entity.id
_entity.type
_entity.pdbx_description
1 polymer ?
#
loop_
_entity_poly.entity_id
_entity_poly.type
_entity_poly.pdbx_seq_one_letter_code
_entity_poly.pdbx_strand_id
1 'polypeptide(L)'
;MVYSFGCSLEARLKKLGSHEGFVITILFWFVLGMIGSIPFVLSGITIVDSVFESISGVTTTGATVLTAIEDLPKSLLIYRQLLQWIGGMGLIILVVAIMPSFGIGGSQLFKMDAPGFDSSEKADAHH
;
A
#
# COMPACT_ATOMS: atom_id res chain seq x y z
N MET A 1 -23.91 10.54 -11.26
CA MET A 1 -24.17 9.15 -10.82
C MET A 1 -22.95 8.46 -10.22
N VAL A 2 -21.72 8.78 -10.63
CA VAL A 2 -20.46 8.21 -10.06
C VAL A 2 -20.13 8.73 -8.65
N TYR A 3 -20.37 10.02 -8.38
CA TYR A 3 -20.07 10.64 -7.08
C TYR A 3 -20.94 10.16 -5.91
N SER A 4 -22.18 9.74 -6.18
CA SER A 4 -23.12 9.27 -5.14
C SER A 4 -22.75 7.87 -4.60
N PHE A 5 -22.08 7.06 -5.42
CA PHE A 5 -21.57 5.74 -5.00
C PHE A 5 -20.25 5.89 -4.22
N GLY A 6 -19.40 6.85 -4.61
CA GLY A 6 -18.17 7.21 -3.88
C GLY A 6 -18.44 7.72 -2.46
N CYS A 7 -19.41 8.62 -2.29
CA CYS A 7 -19.75 9.19 -0.98
C CYS A 7 -20.34 8.15 0.00
N SER A 8 -21.04 7.13 -0.50
CA SER A 8 -21.58 6.04 0.34
C SER A 8 -20.51 5.03 0.78
N LEU A 9 -19.45 4.85 -0.02
CA LEU A 9 -18.29 4.02 0.34
C LEU A 9 -17.42 4.73 1.39
N GLU A 10 -17.17 6.02 1.24
CA GLU A 10 -16.42 6.84 2.21
C GLU A 10 -17.10 6.90 3.59
N ALA A 11 -18.44 7.02 3.62
CA ALA A 11 -19.20 7.05 4.88
C ALA A 11 -19.16 5.72 5.66
N ARG A 12 -18.95 4.58 4.98
CA ARG A 12 -18.82 3.25 5.64
C ARG A 12 -17.41 2.99 6.17
N LEU A 13 -16.38 3.53 5.50
CA LEU A 13 -14.99 3.45 5.97
C LEU A 13 -14.72 4.35 7.18
N LYS A 14 -15.51 5.42 7.35
CA LYS A 14 -15.40 6.39 8.45
C LYS A 14 -15.71 5.82 9.85
N LYS A 15 -16.02 4.53 9.96
CA LYS A 15 -16.30 3.84 11.22
C LYS A 15 -15.44 2.59 11.45
N LEU A 16 -14.30 2.47 10.76
CA LEU A 16 -13.31 1.43 11.08
C LEU A 16 -12.30 1.98 12.09
N GLY A 17 -12.13 1.28 13.21
CA GLY A 17 -11.10 1.63 14.20
C GLY A 17 -9.69 1.35 13.65
N SER A 18 -8.66 2.03 14.17
CA SER A 18 -7.26 1.81 13.74
C SER A 18 -6.83 0.33 13.82
N HIS A 19 -7.39 -0.43 14.76
CA HIS A 19 -7.16 -1.87 14.90
C HIS A 19 -7.73 -2.68 13.72
N GLU A 20 -8.90 -2.32 13.20
CA GLU A 20 -9.53 -3.03 12.08
C GLU A 20 -8.74 -2.79 10.78
N GLY A 21 -8.24 -1.58 10.55
CA GLY A 21 -7.36 -1.28 9.42
C GLY A 21 -6.05 -2.08 9.43
N PHE A 22 -5.46 -2.28 10.61
CA PHE A 22 -4.27 -3.10 10.77
C PHE A 22 -4.54 -4.58 10.44
N VAL A 23 -5.61 -5.14 11.00
CA VAL A 23 -6.01 -6.54 10.72
C VAL A 23 -6.33 -6.74 9.24
N ILE A 24 -7.06 -5.80 8.60
CA ILE A 24 -7.38 -5.86 7.17
C ILE A 24 -6.09 -5.87 6.34
N THR A 25 -5.10 -5.05 6.70
CA THR A 25 -3.82 -5.00 5.98
C THR A 25 -3.10 -6.35 6.05
N ILE A 26 -2.97 -6.94 7.25
CA ILE A 26 -2.34 -8.25 7.42
C ILE A 26 -3.07 -9.33 6.62
N LEU A 27 -4.39 -9.39 6.74
CA LEU A 27 -5.21 -10.37 6.03
C LEU A 27 -5.12 -10.20 4.51
N PHE A 28 -5.06 -8.97 4.02
CA PHE A 28 -4.91 -8.68 2.61
C PHE A 28 -3.61 -9.27 2.03
N TRP A 29 -2.46 -9.00 2.68
CA TRP A 29 -1.18 -9.55 2.24
C TRP A 29 -1.12 -11.07 2.37
N PHE A 30 -1.71 -11.63 3.44
CA PHE A 30 -1.79 -13.07 3.64
C PHE A 30 -2.61 -13.76 2.54
N VAL A 31 -3.83 -13.27 2.27
CA VAL A 31 -4.71 -13.84 1.23
C VAL A 31 -4.08 -13.71 -0.15
N LEU A 32 -3.48 -12.57 -0.47
CA LEU A 32 -2.74 -12.41 -1.73
C LEU A 32 -1.59 -13.41 -1.87
N GLY A 33 -0.80 -13.60 -0.81
CA GLY A 33 0.27 -14.61 -0.78
C GLY A 33 -0.26 -16.04 -0.99
N MET A 34 -1.39 -16.38 -0.38
CA MET A 34 -2.01 -17.71 -0.54
C MET A 34 -2.56 -17.92 -1.95
N ILE A 35 -3.27 -16.94 -2.51
CA ILE A 35 -3.81 -17.02 -3.88
C ILE A 35 -2.66 -17.07 -4.90
N GLY A 36 -1.60 -16.28 -4.69
CA GLY A 36 -0.43 -16.26 -5.56
C GLY A 36 0.35 -17.58 -5.56
N SER A 37 0.15 -18.44 -4.57
CA SER A 37 0.81 -19.76 -4.51
C SER A 37 0.17 -20.78 -5.46
N ILE A 38 -1.09 -20.56 -5.88
CA ILE A 38 -1.86 -21.54 -6.66
C ILE A 38 -1.14 -21.97 -7.94
N PRO A 39 -0.61 -21.06 -8.79
CA PRO A 39 0.05 -21.47 -10.03
C PRO A 39 1.34 -22.27 -9.79
N PHE A 40 2.05 -22.02 -8.68
CA PHE A 40 3.24 -22.79 -8.31
C PHE A 40 2.87 -24.20 -7.85
N VAL A 41 1.82 -24.35 -7.05
CA VAL A 41 1.32 -25.67 -6.62
C VAL A 41 0.86 -26.49 -7.83
N LEU A 42 0.14 -25.85 -8.77
CA LEU A 42 -0.31 -26.50 -10.02
C LEU A 42 0.87 -26.90 -10.93
N SER A 43 2.03 -26.26 -10.79
CA SER A 43 3.24 -26.60 -11.52
C SER A 43 4.05 -27.75 -10.92
N GLY A 44 3.59 -28.35 -9.81
CA GLY A 44 4.22 -29.50 -9.17
C GLY A 44 5.28 -29.16 -8.13
N ILE A 45 5.41 -27.88 -7.76
CA ILE A 45 6.29 -27.43 -6.67
C ILE A 45 5.65 -27.81 -5.32
N THR A 46 6.46 -28.11 -4.31
CA THR A 46 5.93 -28.44 -2.98
C THR A 46 5.08 -27.28 -2.44
N ILE A 47 4.07 -27.58 -1.61
CA ILE A 47 3.17 -26.54 -1.08
C ILE A 47 3.96 -25.49 -0.29
N VAL A 48 4.95 -25.93 0.49
CA VAL A 48 5.79 -25.04 1.31
C VAL A 48 6.61 -24.11 0.42
N ASP A 49 7.27 -24.64 -0.61
CA ASP A 49 8.08 -23.85 -1.52
C ASP A 49 7.23 -22.91 -2.38
N SER A 50 6.04 -23.35 -2.78
CA SER A 50 5.08 -22.56 -3.56
C SER A 50 4.56 -21.36 -2.77
N VAL A 51 4.23 -21.57 -1.50
CA VAL A 51 3.80 -20.49 -0.59
C VAL A 51 4.96 -19.56 -0.31
N PHE A 52 6.17 -20.08 -0.12
CA PHE A 52 7.37 -19.26 0.09
C PHE A 52 7.65 -18.36 -1.13
N GLU A 53 7.67 -18.90 -2.35
CA GLU A 53 7.87 -18.12 -3.58
C GLU A 53 6.78 -17.06 -3.79
N SER A 54 5.53 -17.41 -3.50
CA SER A 54 4.43 -16.46 -3.66
C SER A 54 4.53 -15.31 -2.66
N ILE A 55 4.76 -15.63 -1.37
CA ILE A 55 4.91 -14.61 -0.34
C ILE A 55 6.11 -13.72 -0.66
N SER A 56 7.27 -14.29 -1.00
CA SER A 56 8.47 -13.51 -1.32
C SER A 56 8.30 -12.62 -2.54
N GLY A 57 7.53 -13.07 -3.53
CA GLY A 57 7.16 -12.30 -4.71
C GLY A 57 6.22 -11.14 -4.37
N VAL A 58 5.09 -11.44 -3.71
CA VAL A 58 4.06 -10.45 -3.34
C VAL A 58 4.60 -9.40 -2.35
N THR A 59 5.49 -9.76 -1.43
CA THR A 59 6.12 -8.78 -0.52
C THR A 59 7.32 -8.08 -1.13
N THR A 60 7.61 -8.30 -2.41
CA THR A 60 8.77 -7.75 -3.15
C THR A 60 10.13 -8.07 -2.51
N THR A 61 10.20 -9.14 -1.71
CA THR A 61 11.45 -9.60 -1.09
C THR A 61 12.38 -10.23 -2.12
N GLY A 62 11.82 -10.93 -3.10
CA GLY A 62 12.60 -11.56 -4.18
C GLY A 62 13.51 -12.72 -3.73
N ALA A 63 13.29 -13.25 -2.53
CA ALA A 63 13.97 -14.47 -2.07
C ALA A 63 13.43 -15.69 -2.80
N THR A 64 14.28 -16.71 -3.01
CA THR A 64 13.91 -17.91 -3.74
C THR A 64 14.43 -19.19 -3.08
N VAL A 65 13.60 -20.23 -3.09
CA VAL A 65 13.96 -21.60 -2.65
C VAL A 65 14.18 -22.54 -3.83
N LEU A 66 13.85 -22.09 -5.04
CA LEU A 66 14.03 -22.86 -6.27
C LEU A 66 15.50 -22.81 -6.71
N THR A 67 16.14 -23.98 -6.84
CA THR A 67 17.58 -24.10 -7.13
C THR A 67 17.91 -24.09 -8.62
N ALA A 68 16.97 -24.50 -9.49
CA ALA A 68 17.14 -24.58 -10.94
C ALA A 68 16.15 -23.67 -11.68
N ILE A 69 16.22 -22.36 -11.42
CA ILE A 69 15.29 -21.36 -11.99
C ILE A 69 15.38 -21.30 -13.52
N GLU A 70 16.54 -21.59 -14.09
CA GLU A 70 16.81 -21.56 -15.52
C GLU A 70 16.06 -22.66 -16.29
N ASP A 71 15.72 -23.76 -15.61
CA ASP A 71 14.98 -24.89 -16.17
C ASP A 71 13.46 -24.74 -16.00
N LEU A 72 12.99 -23.72 -15.27
CA LEU A 72 11.56 -23.47 -15.11
C LEU A 72 10.94 -22.95 -16.42
N PRO A 73 9.68 -23.31 -16.70
CA PRO A 73 8.97 -22.77 -17.86
C PRO A 73 8.90 -21.24 -17.78
N LYS A 74 9.14 -20.58 -18.92
CA LYS A 74 9.14 -19.10 -19.02
C LYS A 74 7.87 -18.43 -18.48
N SER A 75 6.73 -19.13 -18.52
CA SER A 75 5.47 -18.66 -17.94
C SER A 75 5.56 -18.46 -16.42
N LEU A 76 6.21 -19.37 -15.68
CA LEU A 76 6.41 -19.22 -14.23
C LEU A 76 7.41 -18.11 -13.92
N LEU A 77 8.45 -17.94 -14.74
CA LEU A 77 9.40 -16.84 -14.58
C LEU A 77 8.68 -15.49 -14.69
N ILE A 78 7.88 -15.30 -15.74
CA ILE A 78 7.06 -14.08 -15.89
C ILE A 78 6.09 -13.91 -14.72
N TYR A 79 5.46 -15.00 -14.26
CA TYR A 79 4.55 -14.95 -13.13
C TYR A 79 5.23 -14.43 -11.84
N ARG A 80 6.47 -14.81 -11.58
CA ARG A 80 7.25 -14.28 -10.44
C ARG A 80 7.47 -12.78 -10.55
N GLN A 81 7.86 -12.27 -11.72
CA GLN A 81 7.96 -10.83 -11.96
C GLN A 81 6.60 -10.12 -11.81
N LEU A 82 5.50 -10.74 -12.23
CA LEU A 82 4.15 -10.20 -12.04
C LEU A 82 3.76 -10.11 -10.57
N LEU A 83 4.10 -11.11 -9.75
CA LEU A 83 3.85 -11.06 -8.30
C LEU A 83 4.61 -9.91 -7.63
N GLN A 84 5.87 -9.69 -8.00
CA GLN A 84 6.64 -8.53 -7.53
C GLN A 84 6.05 -7.22 -8.00
N TRP A 85 5.57 -7.15 -9.23
CA TRP A 85 4.93 -5.96 -9.75
C TRP A 85 3.63 -5.62 -9.01
N ILE A 86 2.78 -6.62 -8.76
CA ILE A 86 1.55 -6.50 -7.97
C ILE A 86 1.89 -6.07 -6.54
N GLY A 87 2.90 -6.70 -5.94
CA GLY A 87 3.41 -6.37 -4.61
C GLY A 87 3.87 -4.92 -4.49
N GLY A 88 4.68 -4.47 -5.45
CA GLY A 88 5.20 -3.11 -5.50
C GLY A 88 4.08 -2.07 -5.61
N MET A 89 3.07 -2.33 -6.46
CA MET A 89 1.89 -1.47 -6.55
C MET A 89 1.10 -1.43 -5.24
N GLY A 90 0.92 -2.58 -4.58
CA GLY A 90 0.27 -2.66 -3.27
C GLY A 90 0.97 -1.85 -2.18
N LEU A 91 2.31 -1.90 -2.15
CA LEU A 91 3.12 -1.13 -1.20
C LEU A 91 3.04 0.38 -1.48
N ILE A 92 3.09 0.80 -2.74
CA ILE A 92 2.95 2.21 -3.13
C ILE A 92 1.59 2.77 -2.67
N ILE A 93 0.51 2.03 -2.91
CA ILE A 93 -0.84 2.43 -2.49
C ILE A 93 -0.90 2.57 -0.97
N LEU A 94 -0.31 1.63 -0.22
CA LEU A 94 -0.26 1.69 1.24
C LEU A 94 0.51 2.93 1.72
N VAL A 95 1.68 3.21 1.16
CA VAL A 95 2.49 4.39 1.52
C VAL A 95 1.72 5.68 1.23
N VAL A 96 1.11 5.81 0.05
CA VAL A 96 0.32 6.99 -0.32
C VAL A 96 -0.92 7.15 0.57
N ALA A 97 -1.57 6.05 0.97
CA ALA A 97 -2.73 6.09 1.87
C ALA A 97 -2.37 6.58 3.28
N ILE A 98 -1.18 6.22 3.80
CA ILE A 98 -0.75 6.61 5.15
C ILE A 98 0.01 7.96 5.15
N MET A 99 0.61 8.37 4.03
CA MET A 99 1.38 9.61 3.89
C MET A 99 0.69 10.87 4.46
N PRO A 100 -0.63 11.12 4.25
CA PRO A 100 -1.32 12.26 4.84
C PRO A 100 -1.32 12.25 6.37
N SER A 101 -1.34 11.06 6.98
CA SER A 101 -1.41 10.89 8.44
C SER A 101 -0.09 11.19 9.15
N PHE A 102 1.04 11.14 8.44
CA PHE A 102 2.36 11.49 8.98
C PHE A 102 2.66 13.00 9.00
N GLY A 103 1.72 13.85 8.57
CA GLY A 103 1.83 15.31 8.73
C GLY A 103 2.86 16.01 7.84
N ILE A 104 3.49 15.31 6.89
CA ILE A 104 4.57 15.81 6.03
C ILE A 104 4.04 16.68 4.85
N GLY A 105 2.72 16.89 4.73
CA GLY A 105 2.11 17.37 3.47
C GLY A 105 1.60 18.81 3.36
N GLY A 106 1.60 19.66 4.40
CA GLY A 106 1.01 21.01 4.18
C GLY A 106 0.98 22.03 5.32
N SER A 107 1.28 21.66 6.56
CA SER A 107 1.23 22.63 7.68
C SER A 107 2.34 23.69 7.66
N GLN A 108 3.39 23.48 6.84
CA GLN A 108 4.47 24.46 6.65
C GLN A 108 4.35 25.26 5.35
N LEU A 109 3.74 24.69 4.29
CA LEU A 109 3.42 25.44 3.06
C LEU A 109 2.38 26.54 3.34
N PHE A 110 1.34 26.24 4.12
CA PHE A 110 0.33 27.25 4.51
C PHE A 110 0.85 28.34 5.47
N LYS A 111 2.02 28.14 6.10
CA LYS A 111 2.66 29.13 6.97
C LYS A 111 3.63 30.05 6.22
N MET A 112 4.00 29.70 4.98
CA MET A 112 4.89 30.52 4.15
C MET A 112 4.13 31.51 3.26
N ASP A 113 2.86 31.23 2.94
CA ASP A 113 2.00 32.13 2.13
C ASP A 113 1.22 33.17 2.95
N ALA A 114 1.46 33.29 4.26
CA ALA A 114 0.87 34.35 5.08
C ALA A 114 1.82 34.96 6.13
N PRO A 115 2.88 35.68 5.74
CA PRO A 115 3.48 36.73 6.56
C PRO A 115 2.90 38.08 6.08
N GLY A 116 1.70 38.40 6.55
CA GLY A 116 1.01 39.61 6.12
C GLY A 116 -0.26 39.90 6.90
N PHE A 117 -0.24 39.73 8.22
CA PHE A 117 -1.21 40.36 9.12
C PHE A 117 -0.63 40.40 10.55
N ASP A 118 0.56 40.99 10.68
CA ASP A 118 0.97 41.48 12.00
C ASP A 118 0.10 42.70 12.29
N SER A 119 -0.74 42.51 13.30
CA SER A 119 -1.59 43.48 13.96
C SER A 119 -0.81 44.74 14.37
N SER A 120 -0.77 45.77 13.52
CA SER A 120 -0.38 47.14 13.88
C SER A 120 -1.43 48.19 13.47
N GLU A 121 -2.73 47.83 13.58
CA GLU A 121 -3.88 48.73 13.33
C GLU A 121 -4.59 49.13 14.65
N LYS A 122 -4.08 48.78 15.85
CA LYS A 122 -4.81 49.04 17.12
C LYS A 122 -4.05 49.62 18.32
N ALA A 123 -2.84 50.13 18.13
CA ALA A 123 -2.22 51.08 19.04
C ALA A 123 -1.50 52.05 18.11
N ASP A 124 -2.00 53.25 17.84
CA ASP A 124 -1.77 54.40 18.70
C ASP A 124 -2.90 55.43 18.53
N ALA A 125 -4.01 55.19 19.23
CA ALA A 125 -4.99 56.22 19.58
C ALA A 125 -4.54 56.95 20.85
N HIS A 126 -3.33 57.52 20.86
CA HIS A 126 -2.82 58.43 21.89
C HIS A 126 -1.70 59.33 21.31
N HIS A 127 -2.07 60.23 20.40
CA HIS A 127 -1.54 61.60 20.35
C HIS A 127 -2.50 62.50 19.57
#